data_AF-A0A6J5UQ35-F1
#
_entry.id   AF-A0A6J5UQ35-F1
#
_cell.length_a   1.000
_cell.length_b   1.000
_cell.length_c   1.000
_cell.angle_alpha   90.00
_cell.angle_beta   90.00
_cell.angle_gamma   90.00
#
_symmetry.space_group_name_H-M   'P 1'
#
loop_
_entity.id
_entity.type
_entity.pdbx_description
1 polymer ?
#
loop_
_entity_poly.entity_id
_entity_poly.type
_entity_poly.pdbx_seq_one_letter_code
_entity_poly.pdbx_strand_id
1 'polypeptide(L)'
;MAGLLLEIIWRLRLHRSGVRWYSSSDRTPAFSLFQSLSLTDLQSLADCAIGFGQYALGGKGGEDYIVTDSSNGDATEPLWIVFPGNMLIKLSQELIFNSYKTLDGCGANVHIVGGGYITLQFICNVIVHNVHICHCYPSGDANVRSSPTHYGYGSKSDRF
;
A
#
# COMPACT_ATOMS: atom_id res chain seq x y z
N MET A 1 20.98 9.12 -1.24
CA MET A 1 20.61 7.69 -1.09
C MET A 1 19.59 7.62 0.03
N ALA A 2 18.30 7.61 -0.33
CA ALA A 2 17.10 7.48 0.51
C ALA A 2 15.97 7.99 -0.37
N GLY A 3 15.05 7.14 -0.82
CA GLY A 3 14.05 7.65 -1.75
C GLY A 3 12.75 6.88 -1.87
N LEU A 4 12.62 5.65 -1.39
CA LEU A 4 11.51 4.79 -1.81
C LEU A 4 10.53 4.44 -0.68
N LEU A 5 10.94 4.40 0.60
CA LEU A 5 9.97 4.52 1.72
C LEU A 5 9.63 5.95 2.12
N LEU A 6 10.00 6.89 1.27
CA LEU A 6 9.32 8.17 1.26
C LEU A 6 7.94 8.12 0.57
N GLU A 7 7.46 7.02 -0.02
CA GLU A 7 6.31 7.16 -0.95
C GLU A 7 5.00 6.54 -0.51
N ILE A 8 5.04 5.59 0.43
CA ILE A 8 3.85 5.38 1.26
C ILE A 8 3.80 6.42 2.36
N ILE A 9 4.90 7.02 2.87
CA ILE A 9 4.88 7.94 4.05
C ILE A 9 5.28 9.41 3.83
N TRP A 10 6.09 9.80 2.86
CA TRP A 10 6.44 11.22 2.63
C TRP A 10 5.42 11.96 1.75
N ARG A 11 4.58 11.23 0.98
CA ARG A 11 3.25 11.73 0.59
C ARG A 11 2.26 11.82 1.77
N LEU A 12 2.63 11.33 2.97
CA LEU A 12 1.82 11.38 4.19
C LEU A 12 2.32 12.38 5.24
N ARG A 13 3.45 13.06 5.02
CA ARG A 13 3.86 14.17 5.88
C ARG A 13 4.87 15.12 5.20
N LEU A 14 4.38 16.08 4.40
CA LEU A 14 4.54 17.54 4.65
C LEU A 14 3.98 18.43 3.52
N HIS A 15 3.01 19.26 3.90
CA HIS A 15 2.68 20.59 3.37
C HIS A 15 2.63 20.82 1.85
N ARG A 16 1.50 20.43 1.23
CA ARG A 16 0.54 21.31 0.50
C ARG A 16 -0.49 20.56 -0.37
N SER A 17 -0.60 19.22 -0.29
CA SER A 17 -1.66 18.47 -1.01
C SER A 17 -2.25 17.27 -0.23
N GLY A 18 -3.13 17.57 0.74
CA GLY A 18 -4.43 16.88 0.86
C GLY A 18 -4.62 15.46 1.45
N VAL A 19 -3.61 14.62 1.68
CA VAL A 19 -3.85 13.28 2.29
C VAL A 19 -4.00 13.38 3.81
N ARG A 20 -5.15 12.94 4.36
CA ARG A 20 -5.48 13.03 5.81
C ARG A 20 -5.85 11.65 6.37
N TRP A 21 -5.11 11.21 7.37
CA TRP A 21 -5.32 9.97 8.12
C TRP A 21 -6.37 10.14 9.21
N TYR A 22 -7.25 9.15 9.32
CA TYR A 22 -8.11 8.97 10.48
C TYR A 22 -7.85 7.56 11.03
N SER A 23 -6.98 7.47 12.03
CA SER A 23 -6.90 6.28 12.88
C SER A 23 -8.00 6.42 13.94
N SER A 24 -8.98 5.50 13.95
CA SER A 24 -9.79 5.34 15.15
C SER A 24 -8.87 4.74 16.21
N SER A 25 -8.55 5.55 17.20
CA SER A 25 -7.57 5.34 18.26
C SER A 25 -7.51 3.94 18.90
N ASP A 26 -6.28 3.58 19.24
CA ASP A 26 -5.82 2.79 20.39
C ASP A 26 -5.95 1.26 20.40
N ARG A 27 -4.78 0.60 20.41
CA ARG A 27 -4.48 -0.72 20.99
C ARG A 27 -5.61 -1.73 20.90
N THR A 28 -5.88 -2.22 19.69
CA THR A 28 -6.67 -3.44 19.55
C THR A 28 -5.78 -4.64 19.93
N PRO A 29 -6.31 -5.66 20.64
CA PRO A 29 -5.58 -6.89 20.96
C PRO A 29 -5.12 -7.67 19.71
N ALA A 30 -5.64 -7.31 18.54
CA ALA A 30 -5.15 -7.77 17.24
C ALA A 30 -3.67 -7.41 17.01
N PHE A 31 -3.19 -6.23 17.41
CA PHE A 31 -1.79 -5.82 17.23
C PHE A 31 -0.82 -6.72 18.03
N SER A 32 -1.17 -7.06 19.27
CA SER A 32 -0.37 -7.99 20.10
C SER A 32 -0.43 -9.43 19.61
N LEU A 33 -1.55 -9.86 19.02
CA LEU A 33 -1.69 -11.19 18.43
C LEU A 33 -0.95 -11.30 17.09
N PHE A 34 -0.89 -10.21 16.32
CA PHE A 34 -0.12 -10.10 15.07
C PHE A 34 1.39 -10.24 15.30
N GLN A 35 1.92 -9.69 16.40
CA GLN A 35 3.30 -9.94 16.83
C GLN A 35 3.55 -11.39 17.33
N SER A 36 2.49 -12.16 17.61
CA SER A 36 2.60 -13.53 18.15
C SER A 36 2.42 -14.64 17.11
N LEU A 37 1.86 -14.33 15.93
CA LEU A 37 1.86 -15.22 14.77
C LEU A 37 3.25 -15.17 14.13
N SER A 38 3.84 -16.34 13.86
CA SER A 38 5.10 -16.41 13.12
C SER A 38 4.97 -15.66 11.79
N LEU A 39 5.89 -14.75 11.49
CA LEU A 39 5.85 -13.92 10.26
C LEU A 39 5.86 -14.77 8.96
N THR A 40 6.38 -15.99 9.04
CA THR A 40 6.29 -16.99 7.96
C THR A 40 4.86 -17.40 7.63
N ASP A 41 3.94 -17.30 8.59
CA ASP A 41 2.54 -17.69 8.45
C ASP A 41 1.74 -16.61 7.72
N LEU A 42 2.10 -15.33 7.89
CA LEU A 42 1.47 -14.20 7.18
C LEU A 42 1.68 -14.29 5.67
N GLN A 43 2.93 -14.54 5.26
CA GLN A 43 3.29 -14.56 3.85
C GLN A 43 2.86 -15.86 3.13
N SER A 44 2.34 -16.86 3.86
CA SER A 44 1.81 -18.12 3.30
C SER A 44 0.64 -17.90 2.33
N LEU A 45 -0.05 -16.75 2.45
CA LEU A 45 -1.09 -16.32 1.51
C LEU A 45 -0.59 -16.34 0.04
N ALA A 46 0.69 -16.01 -0.19
CA ALA A 46 1.27 -16.02 -1.53
C ALA A 46 1.33 -17.42 -2.18
N ASP A 47 1.23 -18.49 -1.38
CA ASP A 47 1.24 -19.88 -1.87
C ASP A 47 -0.17 -20.39 -2.22
N CYS A 48 -1.21 -19.61 -1.93
CA CYS A 48 -2.61 -20.03 -2.04
C CYS A 48 -3.31 -19.52 -3.32
N ALA A 49 -2.65 -18.70 -4.13
CA ALA A 49 -3.23 -18.18 -5.36
C ALA A 49 -3.47 -19.29 -6.39
N ILE A 50 -4.59 -19.22 -7.11
CA ILE A 50 -4.97 -20.17 -8.16
C ILE A 50 -5.29 -19.46 -9.48
N GLY A 51 -5.27 -20.20 -10.59
CA GLY A 51 -5.59 -19.67 -11.92
C GLY A 51 -4.43 -18.87 -12.52
N PHE A 52 -4.73 -17.90 -13.40
CA PHE A 52 -3.69 -17.16 -14.12
C PHE A 52 -2.75 -16.34 -13.21
N GLY A 53 -3.21 -15.97 -12.02
CA GLY A 53 -2.43 -15.24 -11.02
C GLY A 53 -1.63 -16.13 -10.06
N GLN A 54 -1.64 -17.46 -10.20
CA GLN A 54 -1.09 -18.40 -9.22
C GLN A 54 0.41 -18.26 -8.92
N TYR A 55 1.15 -17.56 -9.78
CA TYR A 55 2.59 -17.32 -9.60
C TYR A 55 2.91 -15.94 -8.99
N ALA A 56 1.90 -15.15 -8.62
CA ALA A 56 2.13 -13.87 -7.98
C ALA A 56 2.64 -14.09 -6.54
N LEU A 57 3.93 -13.80 -6.32
CA LEU A 57 4.55 -13.93 -4.99
C LEU A 57 4.43 -12.66 -4.13
N GLY A 58 4.07 -11.53 -4.74
CA GLY A 58 3.97 -10.26 -4.02
C GLY A 58 5.30 -9.87 -3.37
N GLY A 59 5.23 -9.45 -2.11
CA GLY A 59 6.38 -9.14 -1.26
C GLY A 59 6.98 -10.34 -0.51
N LYS A 60 6.60 -11.59 -0.84
CA LYS A 60 7.07 -12.79 -0.12
C LYS A 60 8.60 -12.87 -0.10
N GLY A 61 9.17 -13.17 1.07
CA GLY A 61 10.61 -13.22 1.30
C GLY A 61 11.27 -11.86 1.51
N GLY A 62 10.50 -10.77 1.42
CA GLY A 62 10.92 -9.42 1.76
C GLY A 62 10.57 -9.02 3.19
N GLU A 63 10.83 -7.76 3.52
CA GLU A 63 10.53 -7.19 4.83
C GLU A 63 9.03 -6.94 5.01
N ASP A 64 8.56 -7.18 6.24
CA ASP A 64 7.21 -6.81 6.64
C ASP A 64 7.19 -5.33 7.03
N TYR A 65 6.29 -4.58 6.40
CA TYR A 65 6.16 -3.15 6.62
C TYR A 65 4.82 -2.82 7.27
N ILE A 66 4.87 -2.43 8.55
CA ILE A 66 3.68 -2.02 9.30
C ILE A 66 3.41 -0.55 9.02
N VAL A 67 2.20 -0.23 8.54
CA VAL A 67 1.73 1.14 8.25
C VAL A 67 1.45 1.92 9.56
N THR A 68 2.51 2.12 10.33
CA THR A 68 2.58 2.92 11.56
C THR A 68 3.91 3.65 11.68
N ASP A 69 4.96 3.09 11.09
CA ASP A 69 6.32 3.56 11.24
C ASP A 69 6.82 4.23 9.96
N SER A 70 7.42 5.41 10.11
CA SER A 70 8.10 6.18 9.06
C SER A 70 9.48 5.63 8.69
N SER A 71 9.76 4.38 9.01
CA SER A 71 11.05 3.74 8.78
C SER A 71 11.37 3.60 7.30
N ASN A 72 12.66 3.57 6.97
CA ASN A 72 13.18 3.60 5.61
C ASN A 72 13.29 2.17 5.05
N GLY A 73 12.20 1.63 4.52
CA GLY A 73 12.29 0.45 3.66
C GLY A 73 12.66 0.82 2.22
N ASP A 74 13.51 0.03 1.60
CA ASP A 74 13.83 0.24 0.20
C ASP A 74 12.70 -0.34 -0.63
N ALA A 75 11.83 0.50 -1.20
CA ALA A 75 10.75 0.04 -2.08
C ALA A 75 11.20 -0.50 -3.44
N THR A 76 12.52 -0.65 -3.67
CA THR A 76 13.06 -1.55 -4.70
C THR A 76 12.98 -3.01 -4.25
N GLU A 77 13.09 -3.26 -2.94
CA GLU A 77 13.03 -4.59 -2.37
C GLU A 77 11.58 -5.09 -2.27
N PRO A 78 11.37 -6.42 -2.22
CA PRO A 78 10.08 -6.99 -1.92
C PRO A 78 9.56 -6.51 -0.56
N LEU A 79 8.29 -6.12 -0.47
CA LEU A 79 7.70 -5.62 0.78
C LEU A 79 6.29 -6.18 1.01
N TRP A 80 6.04 -6.64 2.24
CA TRP A 80 4.74 -7.09 2.70
C TRP A 80 4.09 -6.04 3.61
N ILE A 81 3.19 -5.23 3.06
CA ILE A 81 2.60 -4.07 3.73
C ILE A 81 1.36 -4.49 4.52
N VAL A 82 1.38 -4.29 5.83
CA VAL A 82 0.32 -4.69 6.76
C VAL A 82 -0.16 -3.52 7.61
N PHE A 83 -1.39 -3.64 8.11
CA PHE A 83 -2.03 -2.59 8.91
C PHE A 83 -2.17 -3.00 10.37
N PRO A 84 -1.80 -2.13 11.32
CA PRO A 84 -1.88 -2.43 12.76
C PRO A 84 -3.33 -2.56 13.28
N GLY A 85 -4.31 -2.14 12.47
CA GLY A 85 -5.72 -1.99 12.86
C GLY A 85 -6.49 -1.20 11.80
N ASN A 86 -7.77 -0.93 12.09
CA ASN A 86 -8.69 -0.28 11.16
C ASN A 86 -8.16 1.08 10.68
N MET A 87 -8.29 1.35 9.37
CA MET A 87 -7.67 2.51 8.76
C MET A 87 -8.49 3.05 7.59
N LEU A 88 -8.63 4.38 7.53
CA LEU A 88 -9.20 5.09 6.39
C LEU A 88 -8.11 5.90 5.68
N ILE A 89 -7.74 5.46 4.48
CA ILE A 89 -6.73 6.06 3.61
C ILE A 89 -7.43 6.95 2.59
N LYS A 90 -7.21 8.26 2.65
CA LYS A 90 -7.77 9.23 1.70
C LYS A 90 -6.73 9.67 0.69
N LEU A 91 -6.78 9.09 -0.51
CA LEU A 91 -5.91 9.44 -1.61
C LEU A 91 -6.24 10.84 -2.16
N SER A 92 -5.21 11.61 -2.48
CA SER A 92 -5.36 12.87 -3.23
C SER A 92 -5.22 12.66 -4.74
N GLN A 93 -4.50 11.61 -5.11
CA GLN A 93 -4.06 11.21 -6.45
C GLN A 93 -3.90 9.68 -6.42
N GLU A 94 -3.79 9.06 -7.59
CA GLU A 94 -3.63 7.60 -7.71
C GLU A 94 -2.50 7.02 -6.83
N LEU A 95 -2.72 5.81 -6.32
CA LEU A 95 -1.73 5.04 -5.59
C LEU A 95 -1.01 4.11 -6.56
N ILE A 96 0.23 4.45 -6.91
CA ILE A 96 1.05 3.67 -7.85
C ILE A 96 1.83 2.59 -7.10
N PHE A 97 1.77 1.36 -7.58
CA PHE A 97 2.57 0.25 -7.03
C PHE A 97 3.86 0.05 -7.83
N ASN A 98 4.85 -0.52 -7.15
CA ASN A 98 6.02 -1.14 -7.76
C ASN A 98 5.88 -2.67 -7.77
N SER A 99 6.73 -3.35 -8.52
CA SER A 99 6.80 -4.82 -8.51
C SER A 99 7.18 -5.37 -7.12
N TYR A 100 6.80 -6.63 -6.88
CA TYR A 100 7.11 -7.37 -5.65
C TYR A 100 6.55 -6.73 -4.38
N LYS A 101 5.27 -6.35 -4.43
CA LYS A 101 4.59 -5.70 -3.30
C LYS A 101 3.35 -6.47 -2.92
N THR A 102 3.16 -6.68 -1.63
CA THR A 102 1.89 -7.14 -1.08
C THR A 102 1.27 -6.02 -0.28
N LEU A 103 -0.01 -5.71 -0.54
CA LEU A 103 -0.86 -4.91 0.34
C LEU A 103 -1.85 -5.85 1.01
N ASP A 104 -1.68 -6.07 2.31
CA ASP A 104 -2.45 -7.03 3.08
C ASP A 104 -3.20 -6.35 4.23
N GLY A 105 -4.52 -6.25 4.08
CA GLY A 105 -5.41 -5.73 5.12
C GLY A 105 -5.88 -6.77 6.13
N CYS A 106 -5.33 -7.99 6.16
CA CYS A 106 -5.77 -9.02 7.11
C CYS A 106 -5.75 -8.52 8.57
N GLY A 107 -6.81 -8.81 9.32
CA GLY A 107 -6.93 -8.38 10.72
C GLY A 107 -7.33 -6.91 10.92
N ALA A 108 -7.53 -6.15 9.84
CA ALA A 108 -7.93 -4.75 9.88
C ALA A 108 -9.04 -4.44 8.87
N ASN A 109 -9.94 -3.52 9.21
CA ASN A 109 -10.84 -2.92 8.23
C ASN A 109 -10.16 -1.71 7.57
N VAL A 110 -9.61 -1.91 6.38
CA VAL A 110 -8.84 -0.90 5.64
C VAL A 110 -9.66 -0.39 4.46
N HIS A 111 -9.99 0.89 4.48
CA HIS A 111 -10.68 1.58 3.39
C HIS A 111 -9.75 2.54 2.67
N ILE A 112 -9.63 2.40 1.35
CA ILE A 112 -8.92 3.31 0.46
C ILE A 112 -9.98 4.08 -0.35
N VAL A 113 -10.00 5.40 -0.20
CA VAL A 113 -10.99 6.28 -0.80
C VAL A 113 -10.34 7.54 -1.37
N GLY A 114 -11.05 8.33 -2.17
CA GLY A 114 -10.61 9.67 -2.56
C GLY A 114 -10.22 9.81 -4.03
N GLY A 115 -9.20 10.62 -4.31
CA GLY A 115 -8.75 10.94 -5.66
C GLY A 115 -7.92 9.84 -6.27
N GLY A 116 -8.36 9.36 -7.43
CA GLY A 116 -7.71 8.29 -8.19
C GLY A 116 -8.05 6.89 -7.70
N TYR A 117 -7.50 5.90 -8.39
CA TYR A 117 -7.59 4.48 -8.05
C TYR A 117 -6.21 3.95 -7.67
N ILE A 118 -6.07 2.63 -7.57
CA ILE A 118 -4.77 1.97 -7.56
C ILE A 118 -4.31 1.78 -9.00
N THR A 119 -3.04 2.08 -9.26
CA THR A 119 -2.45 1.98 -10.58
C THR A 119 -1.34 0.94 -10.58
N LEU A 120 -1.51 -0.10 -11.41
CA LEU A 120 -0.55 -1.19 -11.63
C LEU A 120 -0.08 -1.14 -13.10
N GLN A 121 0.94 -0.34 -13.39
CA GLN A 121 1.44 -0.15 -14.77
C GLN A 121 2.86 -0.67 -14.92
N PHE A 122 3.08 -1.55 -15.90
CA PHE A 122 4.41 -2.11 -16.23
C PHE A 122 5.14 -2.76 -15.04
N ILE A 123 4.37 -3.38 -14.13
CA ILE A 123 4.88 -4.07 -12.94
C ILE A 123 4.38 -5.52 -12.88
N CYS A 124 5.02 -6.34 -12.07
CA CYS A 124 4.68 -7.74 -11.85
C CYS A 124 4.77 -8.11 -10.36
N ASN A 125 4.24 -9.28 -9.99
CA ASN A 125 4.28 -9.79 -8.62
C ASN A 125 3.69 -8.81 -7.60
N VAL A 126 2.42 -8.47 -7.78
CA VAL A 126 1.66 -7.65 -6.84
C VAL A 126 0.50 -8.46 -6.28
N ILE A 127 0.33 -8.44 -4.96
CA ILE A 127 -0.82 -9.01 -4.27
C ILE A 127 -1.54 -7.85 -3.57
N VAL A 128 -2.84 -7.69 -3.83
CA VAL A 128 -3.71 -6.76 -3.10
C VAL A 128 -4.82 -7.59 -2.46
N HIS A 129 -4.83 -7.67 -1.14
CA HIS A 129 -5.68 -8.59 -0.40
C HIS A 129 -6.33 -7.92 0.82
N ASN A 130 -7.59 -8.28 1.09
CA ASN A 130 -8.37 -7.84 2.24
C ASN A 130 -8.41 -6.31 2.46
N VAL A 131 -8.54 -5.53 1.38
CA VAL A 131 -8.71 -4.06 1.43
C VAL A 131 -9.97 -3.61 0.68
N HIS A 132 -10.60 -2.53 1.15
CA HIS A 132 -11.80 -1.96 0.55
C HIS A 132 -11.46 -0.69 -0.24
N ILE A 133 -11.44 -0.77 -1.57
CA ILE A 133 -11.23 0.39 -2.45
C ILE A 133 -12.61 0.88 -2.89
N CYS A 134 -13.03 2.05 -2.42
CA CYS A 134 -14.39 2.56 -2.66
C CYS A 134 -14.43 4.09 -2.65
N HIS A 135 -15.50 4.67 -3.19
CA HIS A 135 -15.67 6.13 -3.24
C HIS A 135 -14.48 6.86 -3.90
N CYS A 136 -13.87 6.22 -4.89
CA CYS A 136 -12.83 6.81 -5.73
C CYS A 136 -13.45 7.78 -6.73
N TYR A 137 -12.81 8.91 -6.97
CA TYR A 137 -13.19 9.88 -7.99
C TYR A 137 -11.99 10.26 -8.86
N PRO A 138 -12.19 10.65 -10.13
CA PRO A 138 -11.09 11.05 -10.99
C PRO A 138 -10.21 12.11 -10.35
N SER A 139 -8.91 11.85 -10.23
CA SER A 139 -7.97 12.87 -9.79
C SER A 139 -7.58 13.76 -10.98
N GLY A 140 -7.37 15.04 -10.70
CA GLY A 140 -6.95 16.01 -11.72
C GLY A 140 -5.46 15.95 -11.99
N ASP A 141 -5.03 16.67 -13.03
CA ASP A 141 -3.64 16.68 -13.48
C ASP A 141 -2.65 17.01 -12.35
N ALA A 142 -1.66 16.14 -12.17
CA ALA A 142 -0.63 16.31 -11.16
C ALA A 142 0.63 15.52 -11.50
N ASN A 143 1.77 15.97 -10.96
CA ASN A 143 2.95 15.10 -10.90
C ASN A 143 2.71 14.01 -9.86
N VAL A 144 2.65 12.76 -10.34
CA VAL A 144 2.50 11.57 -9.51
C VAL A 144 3.85 10.86 -9.48
N ARG A 145 4.27 10.46 -8.28
CA ARG A 145 5.53 9.75 -8.13
C ARG A 145 5.30 8.26 -8.39
N SER A 146 6.12 7.65 -9.24
CA SER A 146 6.03 6.21 -9.54
C SER A 146 7.19 5.41 -8.93
N SER A 147 8.31 6.06 -8.61
CA SER A 147 9.50 5.43 -8.01
C SER A 147 10.26 6.45 -7.14
N PRO A 148 11.36 6.11 -6.44
CA PRO A 148 12.00 7.04 -5.50
C PRO A 148 12.53 8.28 -6.19
N THR A 149 12.93 8.10 -7.45
CA THR A 149 13.69 9.04 -8.25
C THR A 149 12.90 9.52 -9.45
N HIS A 150 11.68 9.01 -9.66
CA HIS A 150 10.88 9.32 -10.85
C HIS A 150 9.49 9.85 -10.52
N TYR A 151 9.18 10.99 -11.12
CA TYR A 151 7.84 11.56 -11.21
C TYR A 151 7.38 11.55 -12.65
N GLY A 152 6.15 11.06 -12.87
CA GLY A 152 5.45 11.18 -14.14
C GLY A 152 4.38 12.27 -14.06
N TYR A 153 4.14 12.94 -15.18
CA TYR A 153 2.94 13.78 -15.31
C TYR A 153 1.74 12.86 -15.52
N GLY A 154 0.87 12.78 -14.50
CA GLY A 154 -0.39 12.07 -14.59
C GLY A 154 -1.46 13.01 -15.16
N SER A 155 -2.03 12.64 -16.29
CA SER A 155 -3.27 13.25 -16.77
C SER A 155 -4.44 12.80 -15.91
N LYS A 156 -5.56 13.51 -16.01
CA LYS A 156 -6.84 13.13 -15.39
C LYS A 156 -7.05 11.61 -15.42
N SER A 157 -7.22 11.01 -14.24
CA SER A 157 -7.41 9.56 -14.12
C SER A 157 -8.75 9.15 -14.73
N ASP A 158 -8.81 7.94 -15.26
CA ASP A 158 -10.03 7.41 -15.86
C ASP A 158 -11.18 7.33 -14.85
N ARG A 159 -12.40 7.35 -15.40
CA ARG A 159 -13.64 7.17 -14.64
C ARG A 159 -14.20 5.79 -15.02
N PHE A 160 -14.29 4.88 -14.07
CA PHE A 160 -15.04 3.63 -14.25
C PHE A 160 -16.54 3.85 -14.03
#